data_AF-A0A1Y1KHM6-F1
#
_entry.id   AF-A0A1Y1KHM6-F1
#
_cell.length_a   1.000
_cell.length_b   1.000
_cell.length_c   1.000
_cell.angle_alpha   90.00
_cell.angle_beta   90.00
_cell.angle_gamma   90.00
#
_symmetry.space_group_name_H-M   'P 1'
#
loop_
_entity.id
_entity.type
_entity.pdbx_description
1 polymer ?
#
loop_
_entity_poly.entity_id
_entity_poly.type
_entity_poly.pdbx_seq_one_letter_code
_entity_poly.pdbx_strand_id
1 'polypeptide(L)'
;SMAIWYIFIAAYGSVAPKVNFSMEYHGVVPRLYTSPVFWLQTVVLAFMCLLRDFVWKYAKRMYLSKPYHHIQELQKYNIQDYRPRMEQFQKAIRKVRQVQRMRKQRGYAFSQADESQTRVLQAYDTTKHRGRYGEMASSRTPAR
;
A
#
# COMPACT_ATOMS: atom_id res chain seq x y z
N SER A 1 -30.72 -14.03 -7.96
CA SER A 1 -31.12 -15.28 -8.63
C SER A 1 -32.49 -15.77 -8.17
N MET A 2 -32.76 -15.95 -6.86
CA MET A 2 -34.04 -16.49 -6.36
C MET A 2 -35.29 -15.69 -6.77
N ALA A 3 -35.27 -14.35 -6.64
CA ALA A 3 -36.41 -13.52 -7.05
C ALA A 3 -36.72 -13.63 -8.55
N ILE A 4 -35.67 -13.72 -9.39
CA ILE A 4 -35.79 -13.90 -10.83
C ILE A 4 -36.45 -15.25 -11.14
N TRP A 5 -36.11 -16.30 -10.40
CA TRP A 5 -36.72 -17.61 -10.56
C TRP A 5 -38.22 -17.63 -10.24
N TYR A 6 -38.65 -16.94 -9.17
CA TYR A 6 -40.08 -16.83 -8.84
C TYR A 6 -40.89 -16.09 -9.90
N ILE A 7 -40.34 -15.00 -10.44
CA ILE A 7 -40.97 -14.22 -11.52
C ILE A 7 -41.01 -15.07 -12.80
N PHE A 8 -39.92 -15.76 -13.11
CA PHE A 8 -39.82 -16.64 -14.27
C PHE A 8 -40.85 -17.77 -14.20
N ILE A 9 -40.98 -18.49 -13.07
CA ILE A 9 -41.98 -19.54 -12.91
C ILE A 9 -43.40 -18.98 -13.05
N ALA A 10 -43.67 -17.79 -12.51
CA ALA A 10 -44.99 -17.18 -12.62
C ALA A 10 -45.36 -16.86 -14.08
N ALA A 11 -44.41 -16.30 -14.85
CA ALA A 11 -44.59 -16.01 -16.26
C ALA A 11 -44.66 -17.29 -17.12
N TYR A 12 -43.70 -18.19 -16.94
CA TYR A 12 -43.60 -19.44 -17.70
C TYR A 12 -44.80 -20.36 -17.46
N GLY A 13 -45.18 -20.58 -16.20
CA GLY A 13 -46.33 -21.44 -15.85
C GLY A 13 -47.68 -20.87 -16.28
N SER A 14 -47.76 -19.57 -16.60
CA SER A 14 -48.97 -18.93 -17.13
C SER A 14 -49.02 -18.90 -18.65
N VAL A 15 -47.87 -18.82 -19.32
CA VAL A 15 -47.76 -18.67 -20.78
C VAL A 15 -47.58 -20.02 -21.48
N ALA A 16 -46.78 -20.93 -20.94
CA ALA A 16 -46.49 -22.21 -21.59
C ALA A 16 -47.74 -23.07 -21.85
N PRO A 17 -48.69 -23.22 -20.90
CA PRO A 17 -49.90 -24.00 -21.15
C PRO A 17 -50.80 -23.41 -22.25
N LYS A 18 -50.72 -22.09 -22.51
CA LYS A 18 -51.47 -21.43 -23.58
C LYS A 18 -50.94 -21.75 -24.98
N VAL A 19 -49.70 -22.21 -25.07
CA VAL A 19 -49.00 -22.58 -26.32
C VAL A 19 -49.02 -24.10 -26.54
N ASN A 20 -49.87 -24.83 -25.80
CA ASN A 20 -49.90 -26.30 -25.74
C ASN A 20 -48.57 -26.94 -25.33
N PHE A 21 -47.72 -26.19 -24.62
CA PHE A 21 -46.42 -26.64 -24.16
C PHE A 21 -46.43 -26.77 -22.63
N SER A 22 -46.04 -27.94 -22.11
CA SER A 22 -46.01 -28.19 -20.66
C SER A 22 -47.36 -27.95 -19.96
N MET A 23 -48.40 -28.69 -20.40
CA MET A 23 -49.76 -28.62 -19.86
C MET A 23 -49.87 -28.96 -18.36
N GLU A 24 -48.85 -29.61 -17.80
CA GLU A 24 -48.77 -29.96 -16.39
C GLU A 24 -48.76 -28.73 -15.46
N TYR A 25 -48.30 -27.56 -15.95
CA TYR A 25 -48.32 -26.32 -15.17
C TYR A 25 -49.68 -25.61 -15.15
N HIS A 26 -50.67 -26.10 -15.90
CA HIS A 26 -51.96 -25.46 -16.01
C HIS A 26 -52.67 -25.39 -14.64
N GLY A 27 -52.88 -24.17 -14.14
CA GLY A 27 -53.52 -23.94 -12.84
C GLY A 27 -52.64 -24.22 -11.61
N VAL A 28 -51.39 -24.65 -11.79
CA VAL A 28 -50.46 -24.93 -10.68
C VAL A 28 -49.99 -23.63 -10.02
N VAL A 29 -49.55 -22.65 -10.81
CA VAL A 29 -49.04 -21.36 -10.29
C VAL A 29 -50.00 -20.65 -9.32
N PRO A 30 -51.30 -20.45 -9.66
CA PRO A 30 -52.23 -19.80 -8.73
C PRO A 30 -52.49 -20.64 -7.47
N ARG A 31 -52.54 -21.98 -7.58
CA ARG A 31 -52.69 -22.86 -6.40
C ARG A 31 -51.47 -22.82 -5.48
N LEU A 32 -50.27 -22.77 -6.06
CA LEU A 32 -49.00 -22.81 -5.33
C LEU A 32 -48.71 -21.48 -4.62
N TYR A 33 -48.87 -20.35 -5.31
CA TYR A 33 -48.49 -19.03 -4.80
C TYR A 33 -49.52 -18.46 -3.82
N THR A 34 -50.79 -18.84 -3.92
CA THR A 34 -51.82 -18.48 -2.93
C THR A 34 -51.70 -19.32 -1.66
N SER A 35 -51.03 -20.48 -1.71
CA SER A 35 -50.86 -21.34 -0.53
C SER A 35 -49.82 -20.77 0.44
N PRO A 36 -50.21 -20.44 1.69
CA PRO A 36 -49.25 -19.96 2.70
C PRO A 36 -48.25 -21.04 3.12
N VAL A 37 -48.65 -22.31 3.02
CA VAL A 37 -47.79 -23.46 3.36
C VAL A 37 -46.56 -23.51 2.45
N PHE A 38 -46.71 -23.18 1.16
CA PHE A 38 -45.59 -23.15 0.21
C PHE A 38 -44.50 -22.13 0.62
N TRP A 39 -44.93 -20.92 1.01
CA TRP A 39 -44.02 -19.87 1.44
C TRP A 39 -43.33 -20.21 2.77
N LEU A 40 -44.07 -20.75 3.73
CA LEU A 40 -43.50 -21.21 5.00
C LEU A 40 -42.50 -22.35 4.79
N GLN A 41 -42.84 -23.35 3.96
CA GLN A 41 -41.98 -24.49 3.69
C GLN A 41 -40.67 -24.05 3.04
N THR A 42 -40.72 -23.11 2.10
CA THR A 42 -39.53 -22.55 1.44
C THR A 42 -38.56 -21.96 2.45
N VAL A 43 -39.08 -21.20 3.42
CA VAL A 43 -38.26 -20.55 4.44
C VAL A 43 -37.74 -21.57 5.45
N VAL A 44 -38.62 -22.42 5.99
CA VAL A 44 -38.28 -23.41 7.02
C VAL A 44 -37.27 -24.43 6.50
N LEU A 45 -37.46 -24.96 5.29
CA LEU A 45 -36.49 -25.89 4.69
C LEU A 45 -35.16 -25.22 4.42
N ALA A 46 -35.15 -23.98 3.91
CA ALA A 46 -33.90 -23.25 3.70
C ALA A 46 -33.15 -23.10 5.02
N PHE A 47 -33.81 -22.68 6.10
CA PHE A 47 -33.19 -22.59 7.42
C PHE A 47 -32.68 -23.94 7.92
N MET A 48 -33.48 -25.00 7.80
CA MET A 48 -33.09 -26.34 8.25
C MET A 48 -31.85 -26.87 7.50
N CYS A 49 -31.80 -26.69 6.19
CA CYS A 49 -30.65 -27.07 5.37
C CYS A 49 -29.40 -26.24 5.72
N LEU A 50 -29.56 -24.94 5.97
CA LEU A 50 -28.43 -24.05 6.29
C LEU A 50 -27.99 -24.13 7.76
N LEU A 51 -28.82 -24.64 8.67
CA LEU A 51 -28.52 -24.66 10.11
C LEU A 51 -27.22 -25.42 10.39
N ARG A 52 -27.05 -26.62 9.81
CA ARG A 52 -25.81 -27.41 9.96
C ARG A 52 -24.59 -26.62 9.50
N ASP A 53 -24.67 -26.01 8.33
CA ASP A 53 -23.54 -25.29 7.74
C ASP A 53 -23.22 -24.00 8.53
N PHE A 54 -24.25 -23.34 9.05
CA PHE A 54 -24.12 -22.17 9.92
C PHE A 54 -23.46 -22.55 11.25
N VAL A 55 -23.94 -23.61 11.91
CA VAL A 55 -23.36 -24.14 13.15
C VAL A 55 -21.91 -24.53 12.94
N TRP A 56 -21.59 -25.23 11.85
CA TRP A 56 -20.22 -25.62 11.52
C TRP A 56 -19.31 -24.41 11.27
N LYS A 57 -19.81 -23.40 10.57
CA LYS A 57 -19.08 -22.15 10.32
C LYS A 57 -18.82 -21.39 11.63
N TYR A 58 -19.82 -21.33 12.51
CA TYR A 58 -19.70 -20.71 13.83
C TYR A 58 -18.68 -21.46 14.70
N ALA A 59 -18.81 -22.79 14.81
CA ALA A 59 -17.92 -23.63 15.60
C ALA A 59 -16.46 -23.50 15.13
N LYS A 60 -16.20 -23.50 13.81
CA LYS A 60 -14.85 -23.25 13.30
C LYS A 60 -14.33 -21.87 13.66
N ARG A 61 -15.17 -20.84 13.59
CA ARG A 61 -14.73 -19.47 13.87
C ARG A 61 -14.39 -19.27 15.35
N MET A 62 -15.11 -19.94 16.25
CA MET A 62 -14.94 -19.81 17.70
C MET A 62 -13.85 -20.72 18.26
N TYR A 63 -13.87 -22.01 17.91
CA TYR A 63 -13.01 -23.02 18.54
C TYR A 63 -11.80 -23.42 17.71
N LEU A 64 -11.87 -23.28 16.38
CA LEU A 64 -10.81 -23.71 15.44
C LEU A 64 -10.41 -22.55 14.52
N SER A 65 -10.17 -21.38 15.12
CA SER A 65 -9.85 -20.17 14.39
C SER A 65 -8.50 -20.30 13.69
N LYS A 66 -8.47 -19.95 12.40
CA LYS A 66 -7.26 -19.94 11.58
C LYS A 66 -6.60 -18.56 11.62
N PRO A 67 -5.29 -18.44 11.31
CA PRO A 67 -4.58 -17.16 11.40
C PRO A 67 -5.25 -16.02 10.60
N TYR A 68 -5.83 -16.30 9.44
CA TYR A 68 -6.51 -15.28 8.64
C TYR A 68 -7.78 -14.72 9.31
N HIS A 69 -8.47 -15.48 10.17
CA HIS A 69 -9.63 -14.97 10.90
C HIS A 69 -9.22 -13.92 11.93
N HIS A 70 -8.09 -14.13 12.61
CA HIS A 70 -7.51 -13.15 13.52
C HIS A 70 -7.10 -11.87 12.79
N ILE A 71 -6.48 -11.98 11.61
CA ILE A 71 -6.11 -10.83 10.78
C ILE A 71 -7.35 -10.05 10.34
N GLN A 72 -8.43 -10.74 9.94
CA GLN A 72 -9.71 -10.10 9.58
C GLN A 72 -10.33 -9.32 10.75
N GLU A 73 -10.24 -9.86 11.97
CA GLU A 73 -10.71 -9.19 13.18
C GLU A 73 -9.85 -7.95 13.48
N LEU A 74 -8.53 -8.08 13.44
CA LEU A 74 -7.59 -6.95 13.59
C LEU A 74 -7.85 -5.84 12.56
N GLN A 75 -8.11 -6.21 11.30
CA GLN A 75 -8.45 -5.27 10.23
C GLN A 75 -9.82 -4.61 10.46
N LYS A 76 -10.82 -5.36 10.96
CA LYS A 76 -12.15 -4.80 11.27
C LYS A 76 -12.07 -3.72 12.34
N TYR A 77 -11.23 -3.90 13.35
CA TYR A 77 -11.00 -2.88 14.38
C TYR A 77 -10.12 -1.72 13.91
N ASN A 78 -9.65 -1.76 12.64
CA ASN A 78 -8.75 -0.79 12.04
C ASN A 78 -7.66 -0.36 13.03
N ILE A 79 -7.10 -1.35 13.75
CA ILE A 79 -5.93 -1.11 14.58
C ILE A 79 -4.91 -0.59 13.60
N GLN A 80 -4.58 0.70 13.72
CA GLN A 80 -3.57 1.28 12.87
C GLN A 80 -2.34 0.38 13.06
N ASP A 81 -1.85 -0.18 11.96
CA ASP A 81 -0.53 -0.76 11.94
C ASP A 81 0.34 0.25 12.65
N TYR A 82 0.86 -0.11 13.84
CA TYR A 82 1.85 0.70 14.50
C TYR A 82 3.11 0.55 13.66
N ARG A 83 3.10 1.17 12.48
CA ARG A 83 4.29 1.56 11.77
C ARG A 83 4.87 2.63 12.67
N PRO A 84 5.90 2.31 13.48
CA PRO A 84 6.52 3.30 14.35
C PRO A 84 6.81 4.52 13.48
N ARG A 85 6.28 5.71 13.85
CA ARG A 85 6.28 6.94 13.04
C ARG A 85 7.55 7.01 12.20
N MET A 86 7.46 6.51 10.96
CA MET A 86 8.66 6.12 10.21
C MET A 86 9.52 7.35 9.95
N GLU A 87 8.89 8.52 9.88
CA GLU A 87 9.53 9.82 9.82
C GLU A 87 10.40 10.13 11.03
N GLN A 88 9.94 9.85 12.25
CA GLN A 88 10.71 10.08 13.48
C GLN A 88 11.87 9.10 13.58
N PHE A 89 11.64 7.83 13.24
CA PHE A 89 12.69 6.81 13.20
C PHE A 89 13.74 7.14 12.13
N GLN A 90 13.32 7.56 10.94
CA GLN A 90 14.22 8.01 9.88
C GLN A 90 15.00 9.28 10.26
N LYS A 91 14.37 10.27 10.90
CA LYS A 91 15.05 11.47 11.43
C LYS A 91 16.10 11.09 12.47
N ALA A 92 15.77 10.18 13.38
CA ALA A 92 16.71 9.68 14.39
C ALA A 92 17.89 8.94 13.75
N ILE A 93 17.65 8.03 12.79
CA ILE A 93 18.72 7.32 12.07
C ILE A 93 19.61 8.31 11.30
N ARG A 94 19.03 9.29 10.60
CA ARG A 94 19.80 10.31 9.88
C ARG A 94 20.70 11.09 10.82
N LYS A 95 20.19 11.47 12.00
CA LYS A 95 20.96 12.13 13.06
C LYS A 95 22.09 11.24 13.59
N VAL A 96 21.81 9.97 13.90
CA VAL A 96 22.82 9.00 14.33
C VAL A 96 23.91 8.83 13.27
N ARG A 97 23.53 8.73 11.98
CA ARG A 97 24.48 8.62 10.85
C ARG A 97 25.36 9.86 10.71
N GLN A 98 24.79 11.06 10.85
CA GLN A 98 25.55 12.31 10.85
C GLN A 98 26.54 12.36 12.02
N VAL A 99 26.09 12.01 13.24
CA VAL A 99 26.94 11.96 14.44
C VAL A 99 28.09 10.94 14.26
N GLN A 100 27.83 9.78 13.67
CA GLN A 100 28.88 8.80 13.36
C GLN A 100 29.90 9.32 12.32
N ARG A 101 29.46 10.06 11.30
CA ARG A 101 30.36 10.70 10.32
C ARG A 101 31.22 11.78 10.98
N MET A 102 30.63 12.63 11.81
CA MET A 102 31.36 13.64 12.60
C MET A 102 32.38 12.99 13.54
N ARG A 103 32.02 11.87 14.19
CA ARG A 103 32.93 11.13 15.08
C ARG A 103 34.07 10.43 14.33
N LYS A 104 33.90 10.16 13.04
CA LYS A 104 34.96 9.64 12.14
C LYS A 104 35.70 10.75 11.38
N GLN A 105 35.37 12.01 11.61
CA GLN A 105 36.00 13.13 10.92
C GLN A 105 37.44 13.27 11.42
N ARG A 106 38.42 13.11 10.52
CA ARG A 106 39.86 13.08 10.84
C ARG A 106 40.50 14.47 11.05
N GLY A 107 39.68 15.52 11.21
CA GLY A 107 40.18 16.88 11.49
C GLY A 107 40.95 17.55 10.33
N TYR A 108 40.70 17.15 9.08
CA TYR A 108 41.27 17.86 7.93
C TYR A 108 40.61 19.24 7.81
N ALA A 109 41.42 20.29 7.98
CA ALA A 109 41.04 21.66 7.77
C ALA A 109 42.14 22.33 6.96
N PHE A 110 41.75 23.00 5.88
CA PHE A 110 42.68 23.68 4.99
C PHE A 110 42.09 25.04 4.64
N SER A 111 42.71 26.09 5.18
CA SER A 111 42.32 27.47 4.93
C SER A 111 43.06 27.97 3.70
N GLN A 112 42.53 27.65 2.52
CA GLN A 112 43.06 28.12 1.25
C GLN A 112 41.88 28.57 0.39
N ALA A 113 41.88 29.84 0.00
CA ALA A 113 40.91 30.35 -0.97
C ALA A 113 41.38 29.96 -2.39
N ASP A 114 40.43 29.61 -3.26
CA ASP A 114 40.71 29.15 -4.63
C ASP A 114 41.35 30.21 -5.55
N GLU A 115 41.49 31.46 -5.07
CA GLU A 115 41.96 32.57 -5.86
C GLU A 115 43.49 32.79 -5.83
N SER A 116 44.06 33.04 -7.00
CA SER A 116 45.39 33.62 -7.26
C SER A 116 46.64 32.81 -6.86
N GLN A 117 46.50 31.60 -6.30
CA GLN A 117 47.64 30.79 -5.85
C GLN A 117 48.65 30.45 -6.94
N THR A 118 48.15 30.01 -8.09
CA THR A 118 48.95 29.66 -9.26
C THR A 118 49.60 30.89 -9.87
N ARG A 119 48.93 32.05 -9.80
CA ARG A 119 49.46 33.34 -10.25
C ARG A 119 50.63 33.79 -9.38
N VAL A 120 50.53 33.63 -8.06
CA VAL A 120 51.64 33.92 -7.15
C VAL A 120 52.81 32.97 -7.42
N LEU A 121 52.58 31.65 -7.55
CA LEU A 121 53.66 30.70 -7.83
C LEU A 121 54.44 31.06 -9.11
N GLN A 122 53.76 31.48 -10.17
CA GLN A 122 54.39 31.84 -11.44
C GLN A 122 55.11 33.19 -11.41
N ALA A 123 54.78 34.09 -10.49
CA ALA A 123 55.30 35.46 -10.46
C ALA A 123 56.65 35.60 -9.73
N TYR A 124 57.06 34.59 -8.96
CA TYR A 124 58.24 34.64 -8.11
C TYR A 124 59.27 33.60 -8.55
N ASP A 125 60.52 34.04 -8.77
CA ASP A 125 61.67 33.18 -9.05
C ASP A 125 62.72 33.42 -7.97
N THR A 126 62.95 32.43 -7.11
CA THR A 126 63.84 32.54 -5.95
C THR A 126 65.31 32.47 -6.31
N THR A 127 65.66 32.13 -7.55
CA THR A 127 67.06 32.07 -8.00
C THR A 127 67.62 33.44 -8.36
N LYS A 128 66.75 34.45 -8.54
CA LYS A 128 67.13 35.81 -8.90
C LYS A 128 67.35 36.68 -7.66
N HIS A 129 68.49 37.37 -7.63
CA HIS A 129 68.77 38.37 -6.59
C HIS A 129 67.93 39.64 -6.80
N ARG A 130 67.67 40.36 -5.70
CA ARG A 130 66.93 41.63 -5.74
C ARG A 130 67.70 42.68 -6.53
N GLY A 131 66.98 43.59 -7.19
CA GLY A 131 67.55 44.67 -7.97
C GLY A 131 68.33 45.67 -7.11
N ARG A 132 68.99 46.62 -7.78
CA ARG A 132 69.88 47.64 -7.14
C ARG A 132 69.21 48.46 -6.04
N TYR A 133 67.88 48.64 -6.09
CA TYR A 133 67.09 49.35 -5.08
C TYR A 133 66.28 48.42 -4.16
N GLY A 134 66.58 47.11 -4.15
CA GLY A 134 65.88 46.12 -3.33
C GLY A 134 64.55 45.62 -3.93
N GLU A 135 64.22 46.03 -5.15
CA GLU A 135 63.01 45.62 -5.87
C GLU A 135 63.06 44.13 -6.27
N MET A 136 61.90 43.48 -6.23
CA MET A 136 61.77 42.08 -6.64
C MET A 136 61.52 42.02 -8.15
N ALA A 137 62.40 41.33 -8.89
CA ALA A 137 62.25 41.19 -10.34
C ALA A 137 61.11 40.21 -10.65
N SER A 138 60.03 40.70 -11.29
CA SER A 138 58.94 39.80 -11.72
C SER A 138 59.47 38.81 -12.75
N SER A 139 59.16 37.53 -12.60
CA SER A 139 59.51 36.46 -13.56
C SER A 139 58.74 36.54 -14.88
N ARG A 140 57.75 37.45 -14.99
CA ARG A 140 56.94 37.63 -16.20
C ARG A 140 57.77 38.22 -17.33
N THR A 141 57.73 37.57 -18.49
CA THR A 141 58.26 38.13 -19.74
C THR A 141 57.50 39.41 -20.07
N PRO A 142 58.17 40.56 -20.30
CA PRO A 142 57.48 41.77 -20.68
C PRO A 142 56.76 41.54 -22.01
N ALA A 143 55.47 41.93 -22.05
CA ALA A 143 54.71 41.90 -23.29
C ALA A 143 55.42 42.79 -24.33
N ARG A 144 55.59 42.26 -25.53
CA ARG A 144 56.08 43.03 -26.68
C ARG A 144 55.05 44.06 -27.10
#